data_AF-A0A843IU71-F1
#
_entry.id   AF-A0A843IU71-F1
#
_cell.length_a   1.000
_cell.length_b   1.000
_cell.length_c   1.000
_cell.angle_alpha   90.00
_cell.angle_beta   90.00
_cell.angle_gamma   90.00
#
_symmetry.space_group_name_H-M   'P 1'
#
loop_
_entity.id
_entity.type
_entity.pdbx_description
1 polymer ?
#
loop_
_entity_poly.entity_id
_entity_poly.type
_entity_poly.pdbx_seq_one_letter_code
_entity_poly.pdbx_strand_id
1 'polypeptide(L)' 'MSGSYEHLSESALSERQKEIVRSVTDSLKELSYVAAVYLFGSYAKNTHTPYSDIDIGVILHEPAS' A
#
# COMPACT_ATOMS: atom_id res chain seq x y z
N MET A 1 18.73 3.88 -20.53
CA MET A 1 18.46 2.94 -19.43
C MET A 1 16.95 2.85 -19.27
N SER A 2 16.34 1.76 -19.73
CA SER A 2 14.89 1.53 -19.62
C SER A 2 14.61 0.89 -18.26
N GLY A 3 14.04 1.66 -17.33
CA GLY A 3 13.57 1.12 -16.06
C GLY A 3 12.32 0.29 -16.28
N SER A 4 12.42 -1.02 -16.08
CA SER A 4 11.29 -1.93 -16.02
C SER A 4 10.49 -1.64 -14.75
N TYR A 5 9.24 -1.20 -14.91
CA TYR A 5 8.26 -1.21 -13.83
C TYR A 5 7.94 -2.66 -13.50
N GLU A 6 8.68 -3.23 -12.56
CA GLU A 6 8.30 -4.52 -11.96
C GLU A 6 6.98 -4.33 -11.24
N HIS A 7 5.98 -5.07 -11.70
CA HIS A 7 4.68 -5.22 -11.07
C HIS A 7 4.91 -5.59 -9.61
N LEU A 8 4.56 -4.68 -8.68
CA LEU A 8 4.72 -4.86 -7.24
C LEU A 8 3.96 -6.12 -6.81
N SER A 9 4.67 -7.23 -6.62
CA SER A 9 4.04 -8.51 -6.32
C SER A 9 3.63 -8.55 -4.85
N GLU A 10 2.35 -8.81 -4.61
CA GLU A 10 1.74 -9.04 -3.30
C GLU A 10 2.35 -10.22 -2.50
N SER A 11 3.38 -10.88 -3.03
CA SER A 11 4.02 -12.10 -2.51
C SER A 11 4.73 -11.94 -1.16
N ALA A 12 4.89 -10.71 -0.66
CA ALA A 12 5.58 -10.42 0.60
C ALA A 12 4.68 -10.54 1.84
N LEU A 13 3.36 -10.50 1.71
CA LEU A 13 2.44 -10.48 2.84
C LEU A 13 1.92 -11.89 3.14
N SER A 14 1.78 -12.26 4.42
CA SER A 14 0.93 -13.41 4.77
C SER A 14 -0.52 -13.16 4.35
N GLU A 15 -1.30 -14.21 4.12
CA GLU A 15 -2.70 -14.06 3.70
C GLU A 15 -3.51 -13.17 4.65
N ARG A 16 -3.28 -13.28 5.97
CA ARG A 16 -3.91 -12.39 6.94
C ARG A 16 -3.47 -10.93 6.79
N GLN A 17 -2.20 -10.68 6.52
CA GLN A 17 -1.70 -9.32 6.30
C GLN A 17 -2.25 -8.74 4.98
N LYS A 18 -2.34 -9.55 3.93
CA LYS A 18 -3.01 -9.18 2.67
C LYS A 18 -4.46 -8.81 2.91
N GLU A 19 -5.20 -9.61 3.68
CA GLU A 19 -6.60 -9.32 4.02
C GLU A 19 -6.76 -8.01 4.79
N ILE A 20 -5.90 -7.75 5.78
CA ILE A 20 -5.93 -6.49 6.54
C ILE A 20 -5.64 -5.31 5.62
N VAL A 21 -4.57 -5.39 4.81
CA VAL A 21 -4.22 -4.32 3.87
C VAL A 21 -5.32 -4.10 2.86
N ARG A 22 -5.90 -5.17 2.30
CA ARG A 22 -7.01 -5.08 1.35
C ARG A 22 -8.23 -4.43 2.00
N SER A 23 -8.62 -4.87 3.20
CA SER A 23 -9.76 -4.29 3.92
C SER A 23 -9.59 -2.80 4.19
N VAL A 24 -8.39 -2.37 4.62
CA VAL A 24 -8.09 -0.96 4.87
C VAL A 24 -8.08 -0.16 3.57
N THR A 25 -7.36 -0.64 2.55
CA THR A 25 -7.24 0.07 1.27
C THR A 25 -8.56 0.15 0.52
N ASP A 26 -9.40 -0.89 0.57
CA ASP A 26 -10.74 -0.86 -0.04
C ASP A 26 -11.64 0.15 0.69
N SER A 27 -11.63 0.18 2.03
CA SER A 27 -12.37 1.19 2.80
C SER A 27 -11.92 2.62 2.48
N LEU A 28 -10.62 2.82 2.20
CA LEU A 28 -10.07 4.13 1.83
C LEU A 28 -10.46 4.55 0.41
N LYS A 29 -10.53 3.62 -0.54
CA LYS A 29 -10.91 3.90 -1.95
C LYS A 29 -12.36 4.37 -2.09
N GLU A 30 -13.24 3.98 -1.18
CA GLU A 30 -14.64 4.41 -1.16
C GLU A 30 -14.81 5.88 -0.73
N LEU A 31 -13.76 6.51 -0.20
CA LEU A 31 -13.80 7.90 0.25
C LEU A 31 -13.54 8.82 -0.94
N SER A 32 -14.55 9.62 -1.31
CA SER A 32 -14.50 10.51 -2.48
C SER A 32 -13.38 11.55 -2.44
N TYR A 33 -12.82 11.83 -1.27
CA TYR A 33 -11.69 12.76 -1.08
C TYR A 33 -10.33 12.07 -1.16
N VAL A 34 -10.25 10.75 -1.25
CA VAL A 34 -9.03 9.99 -1.45
C VAL A 34 -8.74 9.89 -2.94
N ALA A 35 -7.63 10.47 -3.37
CA ALA A 35 -7.17 10.44 -4.76
C ALA A 35 -6.40 9.17 -5.10
N ALA A 36 -5.60 8.67 -4.14
CA ALA A 36 -4.81 7.45 -4.33
C ALA A 36 -4.39 6.82 -3.00
N VAL A 37 -4.12 5.51 -3.04
CA VAL A 37 -3.58 4.74 -1.92
C VAL A 37 -2.38 3.93 -2.43
N TYR A 38 -1.25 4.02 -1.73
CA TYR A 38 0.01 3.39 -2.11
C TYR A 38 0.59 2.58 -0.96
N LEU A 39 1.20 1.43 -1.27
CA LEU A 39 2.06 0.70 -0.36
C LEU A 39 3.48 1.28 -0.41
N PHE A 40 4.06 1.54 0.75
CA PHE A 40 5.42 2.05 0.90
C PHE A 40 6.29 1.12 1.77
N GLY A 41 7.49 1.60 2.09
CA GLY A 41 8.34 0.97 3.09
C GLY A 41 8.93 -0.37 2.65
N SER A 42 9.22 -1.19 3.65
CA SER A 42 9.92 -2.46 3.48
C SER A 42 9.10 -3.50 2.70
N TYR A 43 7.77 -3.46 2.83
CA TYR A 43 6.86 -4.31 2.07
C TYR A 43 6.80 -3.92 0.59
N ALA A 44 6.76 -2.63 0.25
CA ALA A 44 6.83 -2.19 -1.15
C ALA A 44 8.16 -2.55 -1.83
N LYS A 45 9.23 -2.69 -1.05
CA LYS A 45 10.58 -3.02 -1.54
C LYS A 45 10.90 -4.52 -1.49
N ASN A 46 9.99 -5.36 -1.01
CA ASN A 46 10.25 -6.78 -0.75
C ASN A 46 11.45 -7.05 0.19
N THR A 47 11.74 -6.12 1.13
CA THR A 47 12.82 -6.24 2.12
C THR A 47 12.31 -6.24 3.56
N HIS A 48 11.04 -6.60 3.75
CA HIS A 48 10.40 -6.67 5.06
C HIS A 48 10.97 -7.83 5.89
N THR A 49 10.84 -7.73 7.21
CA THR A 49 11.20 -8.75 8.19
C THR A 49 9.97 -9.18 8.97
N PRO A 50 10.01 -10.25 9.78
CA PRO A 50 8.84 -10.71 10.53
C PRO A 50 8.22 -9.68 11.49
N TYR A 51 8.98 -8.64 11.87
CA TYR A 51 8.52 -7.56 12.75
C TYR A 51 8.35 -6.22 12.04
N SER A 52 8.42 -6.20 10.71
CA SER A 52 8.17 -4.99 9.94
C SER A 52 6.70 -4.57 10.05
N ASP A 53 6.50 -3.26 10.14
CA ASP A 53 5.22 -2.60 9.98
C ASP A 53 4.81 -2.50 8.51
N ILE A 54 3.58 -2.03 8.28
CA ILE A 54 3.03 -1.81 6.94
C ILE A 54 2.78 -0.32 6.76
N ASP A 55 3.52 0.29 5.84
CA ASP A 55 3.38 1.71 5.50
C ASP A 55 2.38 1.90 4.36
N ILE A 56 1.28 2.61 4.63
CA ILE A 56 0.28 3.00 3.63
C ILE A 56 0.28 4.52 3.47
N GLY A 57 0.53 5.01 2.27
CA GLY A 57 0.40 6.42 1.92
C GLY A 57 -0.95 6.69 1.28
N VAL A 58 -1.64 7.72 1.75
CA VAL A 58 -2.95 8.15 1.22
C VAL A 58 -2.81 9.57 0.69
N ILE A 59 -3.11 9.76 -0.59
CA ILE A 59 -3.15 11.07 -1.23
C ILE A 59 -4.59 11.54 -1.26
N LEU A 60 -4.83 12.77 -0.80
CA LEU A 60 -6.16 13.38 -0.80
C LEU A 60 -6.28 14.37 -1.96
N HIS A 61 -7.48 14.55 -2.50
CA HIS A 61 -7.75 15.53 -3.56
C HIS A 61 -7.55 16.98 -3.07
N GLU A 62 -7.95 17.24 -1.83
CA GLU A 62 -7.77 18.51 -1.15
C GLU A 62 -7.19 18.25 0.24
N PRO A 63 -6.45 19.21 0.84
CA PRO A 63 -6.05 19.08 2.24
C PRO A 63 -7.31 18.88 3.08
N ALA A 64 -7.28 17.92 4.02
CA ALA A 64 -8.35 17.81 5.00
C ALA A 64 -8.44 19.16 5.74
N SER A 65 -9.52 19.90 5.47
CA SER A 65 -9.81 21.21 6.05
C SER A 65 -10.08 21.10 7.54
#